data_AF-A0AAW1MC59-F1
#
_entry.id   AF-A0AAW1MC59-F1
#
_cell.length_a   1.000
_cell.length_b   1.000
_cell.length_c   1.000
_cell.angle_alpha   90.00
_cell.angle_beta   90.00
_cell.angle_gamma   90.00
#
_symmetry.space_group_name_H-M   'P 1'
#
loop_
_entity.id
_entity.type
_entity.pdbx_description
1 polymer ?
#
loop_
_entity_poly.entity_id
_entity_poly.type
_entity_poly.pdbx_seq_one_letter_code
_entity_poly.pdbx_strand_id
1 'polypeptide(L)'
;MVSYFGRHGCKQFIHNKPNRYGYKLWVGSNRVGYINWLEPYQGSSTNISETYSDLGVGAAVVLEYADVLCRRWQNKKFHLFFDNLFTSVPLIERLSEKMLSREKNAVGVELVHTVKRYSNLI
;
A
#
# COMPACT_ATOMS: atom_id res chain seq x y z
N MET A 1 -5.40 -9.67 7.09
CA MET A 1 -4.92 -10.04 8.41
C MET A 1 -5.00 -11.51 8.35
N VAL A 2 -3.85 -12.14 8.42
CA VAL A 2 -3.74 -13.59 8.41
C VAL A 2 -3.83 -14.01 9.86
N SER A 3 -4.86 -14.78 10.21
CA SER A 3 -5.10 -15.20 11.59
C SER A 3 -3.91 -15.98 12.12
N TYR A 4 -3.45 -15.62 13.31
CA TYR A 4 -2.36 -16.32 13.97
C TYR A 4 -2.48 -16.17 15.48
N PHE A 5 -2.53 -17.30 16.19
CA PHE A 5 -2.77 -17.35 17.64
C PHE A 5 -1.50 -17.68 18.45
N GLY A 6 -0.41 -18.07 17.79
CA GLY A 6 0.85 -18.37 18.44
C GLY A 6 1.53 -17.15 19.08
N ARG A 7 2.67 -17.40 19.75
CA ARG A 7 3.47 -16.37 20.42
C ARG A 7 4.56 -15.87 19.47
N HIS A 8 4.32 -14.73 18.83
CA HIS A 8 5.30 -14.06 17.99
C HIS A 8 5.17 -12.53 18.13
N GLY A 9 6.31 -11.81 18.14
CA GLY A 9 6.37 -10.37 18.39
C GLY A 9 5.67 -9.50 17.33
N CYS A 10 5.77 -9.87 16.04
CA CYS A 10 5.12 -9.11 14.98
C CYS A 10 3.59 -9.33 14.89
N LYS A 11 3.00 -10.18 15.75
CA LYS A 11 1.54 -10.38 15.79
C LYS A 11 0.86 -9.08 16.21
N GLN A 12 -0.15 -8.67 15.46
CA GLN A 12 -0.89 -7.45 15.71
C GLN A 12 -2.25 -7.75 16.35
N PHE A 13 -2.68 -6.86 17.23
CA PHE A 13 -4.07 -6.78 17.68
C PHE A 13 -4.76 -5.61 16.97
N ILE A 14 -5.88 -5.86 16.30
CA ILE A 14 -6.70 -4.79 15.70
C ILE A 14 -8.12 -4.91 16.22
N HIS A 15 -8.55 -3.88 16.95
CA HIS A 15 -9.92 -3.74 17.42
C HIS A 15 -10.90 -3.66 16.23
N ASN A 16 -12.13 -4.16 16.39
CA ASN A 16 -13.18 -4.18 15.36
C ASN A 16 -12.87 -5.01 14.09
N LYS A 17 -11.95 -5.98 14.16
CA LYS A 17 -11.80 -7.02 13.13
C LYS A 17 -12.44 -8.34 13.59
N PRO A 18 -13.06 -9.13 12.68
CA PRO A 18 -13.61 -10.45 13.02
C PRO A 18 -12.56 -11.34 13.71
N ASN A 19 -11.36 -11.42 13.11
CA ASN A 19 -10.18 -11.97 13.74
C ASN A 19 -9.33 -10.84 14.29
N ARG A 20 -9.26 -10.71 15.63
CA ARG A 20 -8.57 -9.59 16.30
C ARG A 20 -7.06 -9.76 16.37
N TYR A 21 -6.54 -10.98 16.27
CA TYR A 21 -5.12 -11.29 16.38
C TYR A 21 -4.60 -11.94 15.09
N GLY A 22 -3.46 -11.44 14.59
CA GLY A 22 -2.82 -12.05 13.44
C GLY A 22 -1.72 -11.18 12.83
N TYR A 23 -1.23 -11.59 11.67
CA TYR A 23 -0.29 -10.80 10.88
C TYR A 23 -1.04 -9.81 10.01
N LYS A 24 -0.67 -8.53 10.12
CA LYS A 24 -1.20 -7.48 9.26
C LYS A 24 -0.34 -7.40 7.99
N LEU A 25 -1.00 -7.35 6.84
CA LEU A 25 -0.38 -7.15 5.54
C LEU A 25 -0.97 -5.88 4.95
N TRP A 26 -0.12 -5.02 4.40
CA TRP A 26 -0.56 -4.06 3.39
C TRP A 26 -0.54 -4.74 2.04
N VAL A 27 -1.53 -4.40 1.22
CA VAL A 27 -1.78 -5.08 -0.03
C VAL A 27 -2.10 -4.04 -1.08
N GLY A 28 -1.34 -4.07 -2.16
CA GLY A 28 -1.66 -3.41 -3.41
C GLY A 28 -2.40 -4.40 -4.31
N SER A 29 -3.58 -3.99 -4.79
CA SER A 29 -4.40 -4.81 -5.66
C SER A 29 -5.07 -3.95 -6.72
N ASN A 30 -5.46 -4.55 -7.84
CA ASN A 30 -6.27 -3.88 -8.85
C ASN A 30 -7.77 -3.88 -8.47
N ARG A 31 -8.61 -3.23 -9.30
CA ARG A 31 -10.06 -3.10 -9.08
C ARG A 31 -10.78 -4.43 -8.92
N VAL A 32 -10.32 -5.49 -9.59
CA VAL A 32 -10.93 -6.83 -9.53
C VAL A 32 -10.41 -7.67 -8.37
N GLY A 33 -9.55 -7.10 -7.52
CA GLY A 33 -9.02 -7.76 -6.32
C GLY A 33 -7.75 -8.58 -6.56
N TYR A 34 -7.17 -8.56 -7.76
CA TYR A 34 -5.90 -9.23 -8.03
C TYR A 34 -4.76 -8.51 -7.30
N ILE A 35 -4.12 -9.24 -6.38
CA ILE A 35 -3.00 -8.74 -5.59
C ILE A 35 -1.74 -8.72 -6.44
N ASN A 36 -1.11 -7.56 -6.58
CA ASN A 36 0.11 -7.38 -7.37
C ASN A 36 1.29 -6.84 -6.54
N TRP A 37 1.06 -6.53 -5.26
CA TRP A 37 2.06 -6.10 -4.29
C TRP A 37 1.58 -6.40 -2.86
N LEU A 38 2.49 -6.76 -1.97
CA LEU A 38 2.20 -7.00 -0.55
C LEU A 38 3.42 -6.63 0.29
N GLU A 39 3.17 -6.10 1.48
CA GLU A 39 4.20 -5.76 2.46
C GLU A 39 3.73 -6.12 3.88
N PRO A 40 4.43 -7.02 4.59
CA PRO A 40 4.12 -7.33 5.98
C PRO A 40 4.35 -6.16 6.93
N TYR A 41 3.34 -5.85 7.75
CA TYR A 41 3.51 -4.86 8.80
C TYR A 41 4.19 -5.47 10.03
N GLN A 42 5.36 -4.95 10.39
CA GLN A 42 6.18 -5.44 11.50
C GLN A 42 6.32 -4.43 12.64
N GLY A 43 5.42 -3.44 12.73
CA GLY A 43 5.51 -2.40 13.76
C GLY A 43 6.62 -1.40 13.43
N SER A 44 7.49 -1.11 14.41
CA SER A 44 8.65 -0.24 14.23
C SER A 44 9.71 -0.81 13.29
N SER A 45 9.76 -2.13 13.14
CA SER A 45 10.67 -2.84 12.24
C SER A 45 10.07 -3.09 10.87
N THR A 46 8.98 -2.41 10.51
CA THR A 46 8.43 -2.51 9.16
C THR A 46 9.50 -2.05 8.18
N ASN A 47 9.75 -2.87 7.15
CA ASN A 47 10.65 -2.51 6.07
C ASN A 47 10.05 -1.34 5.30
N ILE A 48 10.60 -0.15 5.53
CA ILE A 48 10.19 1.09 4.89
C ILE A 48 11.40 1.60 4.11
N SER A 49 11.17 1.98 2.87
CA SER A 49 12.16 2.63 2.02
C SER A 49 12.71 3.87 2.73
N GLU A 50 14.03 3.92 2.89
CA GLU A 50 14.73 5.08 3.45
C GLU A 50 14.36 6.38 2.72
N THR A 51 14.03 6.27 1.42
CA THR A 51 13.61 7.39 0.56
C THR A 51 12.33 8.08 1.05
N TYR A 52 11.46 7.37 1.77
CA TYR A 52 10.15 7.87 2.23
C TYR A 52 9.98 7.82 3.75
N SER A 53 11.07 7.53 4.47
CA SER A 53 11.08 7.36 5.92
C SER A 53 10.59 8.61 6.68
N ASP A 54 10.81 9.80 6.11
CA ASP A 54 10.41 11.11 6.62
C ASP A 54 8.90 11.35 6.60
N LEU A 55 8.17 10.70 5.67
CA LEU A 55 6.73 10.86 5.50
C LEU A 55 5.91 9.93 6.41
N GLY A 56 6.60 9.06 7.15
CA GLY A 56 6.01 8.06 8.01
C GLY A 56 5.51 6.83 7.25
N VAL A 57 5.22 5.80 8.04
CA VAL A 57 4.94 4.44 7.54
C VAL A 57 3.79 4.39 6.52
N GLY A 58 2.69 5.10 6.78
CA GLY A 58 1.51 5.06 5.90
C GLY A 58 1.81 5.61 4.50
N ALA A 59 2.44 6.78 4.43
CA ALA A 59 2.77 7.41 3.15
C ALA A 59 3.82 6.62 2.37
N ALA A 60 4.86 6.13 3.07
CA ALA A 60 5.94 5.37 2.44
C ALA A 60 5.44 4.11 1.71
N VAL A 61 4.53 3.37 2.33
CA VAL A 61 3.88 2.18 1.75
C VAL A 61 3.14 2.50 0.45
N VAL A 62 2.44 3.63 0.41
CA VAL A 62 1.73 4.06 -0.81
C VAL A 62 2.71 4.44 -1.90
N LEU A 63 3.79 5.15 -1.56
CA LEU A 63 4.79 5.60 -2.52
C LEU A 63 5.62 4.44 -3.08
N GLU A 64 6.01 3.47 -2.25
CA GLU A 64 6.67 2.23 -2.69
C GLU A 64 5.78 1.43 -3.63
N TYR A 65 4.49 1.32 -3.32
CA TYR A 65 3.57 0.66 -4.20
C TYR A 65 3.43 1.42 -5.53
N ALA A 66 3.36 2.75 -5.49
CA ALA A 66 3.36 3.59 -6.69
C ALA A 66 4.65 3.37 -7.52
N ASP A 67 5.81 3.20 -6.90
CA ASP A 67 7.05 2.82 -7.57
C ASP A 67 6.97 1.47 -8.27
N VAL A 68 6.39 0.47 -7.61
CA VAL A 68 6.17 -0.87 -8.19
C VAL A 68 5.27 -0.78 -9.42
N LEU A 69 4.17 -0.04 -9.35
CA LEU A 69 3.28 0.18 -10.50
C LEU A 69 4.04 0.85 -11.65
N CYS A 70 4.77 1.93 -11.32
CA CYS A 70 5.53 2.74 -12.25
C CYS A 70 6.66 1.98 -12.96
N ARG A 71 7.28 1.02 -12.28
CA ARG A 71 8.36 0.17 -12.81
C ARG A 71 7.82 -0.95 -13.68
N ARG A 72 6.74 -1.61 -13.22
CA ARG A 72 6.18 -2.79 -13.88
C ARG A 72 5.37 -2.45 -15.13
N TRP A 73 4.68 -1.32 -15.11
CA TRP A 73 3.81 -0.87 -16.19
C TRP A 73 4.16 0.56 -16.59
N GLN A 74 5.24 0.65 -17.37
CA GLN A 74 5.74 1.92 -17.88
C GLN A 74 4.69 2.58 -18.79
N ASN A 75 4.65 3.91 -18.78
CA ASN A 75 3.73 4.72 -19.60
C ASN A 75 2.24 4.42 -19.38
N LYS A 76 1.86 3.93 -18.19
CA LYS A 76 0.46 3.78 -17.78
C LYS A 76 0.11 4.81 -16.71
N LYS A 77 -1.14 5.26 -16.76
CA LYS A 77 -1.74 6.14 -15.74
C LYS A 77 -2.45 5.28 -14.71
N PHE A 78 -2.31 5.63 -13.44
CA PHE A 78 -2.89 4.89 -12.33
C PHE A 78 -3.74 5.82 -11.49
N HIS A 79 -4.90 5.31 -11.06
CA HIS A 79 -5.67 5.93 -10.00
C HIS A 79 -5.47 5.11 -8.73
N LEU A 80 -4.85 5.73 -7.73
CA LEU A 80 -4.61 5.13 -6.43
C LEU A 80 -5.75 5.49 -5.49
N PHE A 81 -6.29 4.47 -4.83
CA PHE A 81 -7.29 4.60 -3.79
C PHE A 81 -6.72 3.98 -2.51
N PHE A 82 -6.85 4.66 -1.39
CA PHE A 82 -6.35 4.18 -0.11
C PHE A 82 -7.23 4.71 1.01
N ASP A 83 -7.21 4.02 2.15
CA ASP A 83 -7.99 4.42 3.31
C ASP A 83 -7.41 5.69 3.98
N ASN A 84 -8.18 6.29 4.87
CA ASN A 84 -7.79 7.50 5.59
C ASN A 84 -6.52 7.33 6.46
N LEU A 85 -6.10 6.09 6.81
CA LEU A 85 -4.84 5.87 7.53
C LEU A 85 -3.64 6.32 6.70
N PHE A 86 -3.73 6.16 5.38
CA PHE A 86 -2.62 6.47 4.48
C PHE A 86 -2.65 7.92 3.99
N THR A 87 -3.77 8.62 4.12
CA THR A 87 -3.96 9.94 3.51
C THR A 87 -3.31 11.05 4.33
N SER A 88 -2.42 11.82 3.69
CA SER A 88 -1.85 13.06 4.22
C SER A 88 -1.56 14.05 3.08
N VAL A 89 -1.47 15.35 3.38
CA VAL A 89 -1.15 16.37 2.35
C VAL A 89 0.22 16.12 1.69
N PRO A 90 1.31 15.86 2.44
CA PRO A 90 2.62 15.58 1.84
C PRO A 90 2.62 14.36 0.90
N LEU A 91 1.83 13.34 1.21
CA LEU A 91 1.69 12.17 0.33
C LEU A 91 1.09 12.57 -1.02
N ILE A 92 0.03 13.39 -1.02
CA ILE A 92 -0.65 13.80 -2.24
C ILE A 92 0.27 14.66 -3.13
N GLU A 93 1.01 15.59 -2.53
CA GLU A 93 2.01 16.39 -3.25
C GLU A 93 3.05 15.50 -3.93
N ARG A 94 3.61 14.54 -3.18
CA ARG A 94 4.63 13.62 -3.70
C ARG A 94 4.10 12.71 -4.81
N LEU A 95 2.86 12.22 -4.68
CA LEU A 95 2.20 11.43 -5.72
C LEU A 95 1.95 12.26 -6.99
N SER A 96 1.52 13.51 -6.82
CA SER A 96 1.26 14.44 -7.92
C SER A 96 2.53 14.65 -8.75
N GLU A 97 3.65 15.04 -8.14
CA GLU A 97 4.95 15.21 -8.82
C GLU A 97 5.35 13.95 -9.63
N LYS A 98 5.16 12.78 -9.01
CA LYS A 98 5.55 11.49 -9.58
C LYS A 98 4.70 11.08 -10.77
N MET A 99 3.42 11.43 -10.76
CA MET A 99 2.48 11.10 -11.83
C MET A 99 2.44 12.14 -12.94
N LEU A 100 2.63 13.43 -12.63
CA LEU A 100 2.68 14.53 -13.61
C LEU A 100 3.94 14.44 -14.50
N SER A 101 5.09 14.07 -13.92
CA SER A 101 6.35 13.89 -14.67
C SER A 101 6.28 12.84 -15.79
N ARG A 102 5.23 12.01 -15.84
CA ARG A 102 5.06 10.91 -16.79
C ARG A 102 4.01 11.18 -17.89
N GLU A 103 3.47 12.40 -17.98
CA GLU A 103 2.35 12.72 -18.87
C GLU A 103 2.67 12.73 -20.38
N LYS A 104 3.93 12.74 -20.81
CA LYS A 104 4.24 13.11 -22.20
C LYS A 104 3.85 12.10 -23.29
N ASN A 105 3.50 10.84 -23.02
CA ASN A 105 3.27 9.82 -24.09
C ASN A 105 2.32 8.63 -23.75
N ALA A 106 1.41 8.71 -22.78
CA ALA A 106 0.66 7.53 -22.31
C ALA A 106 -0.76 7.40 -22.92
N VAL A 107 -0.98 6.39 -23.77
CA VAL A 107 -2.33 5.89 -24.13
C VAL A 107 -2.91 5.09 -22.94
N GLY A 108 -3.95 5.66 -22.31
CA GLY A 108 -4.44 5.28 -20.99
C GLY A 108 -5.20 3.96 -20.94
N VAL A 109 -4.78 3.07 -20.03
CA VAL A 109 -5.63 2.02 -19.46
C VAL A 109 -5.70 2.34 -17.97
N GLU A 110 -6.88 2.66 -17.47
CA GLU A 110 -7.08 3.01 -16.06
C GLU A 110 -7.08 1.74 -15.21
N LEU A 111 -6.03 1.57 -14.41
CA LEU A 111 -6.01 0.56 -13.36
C LEU A 111 -6.22 1.26 -12.02
N VAL A 112 -7.43 1.08 -11.48
CA VAL A 112 -7.78 1.44 -10.11
C VAL A 112 -7.06 0.47 -9.19
N HIS A 113 -6.24 0.99 -8.27
CA HIS A 113 -5.58 0.17 -7.27
C HIS A 113 -5.92 0.58 -5.86
N THR A 114 -6.12 -0.40 -4.96
CA THR A 114 -6.43 -0.14 -3.56
C THR A 114 -5.34 -0.64 -2.63
N VAL A 115 -4.89 0.23 -1.71
CA VAL A 115 -4.15 -0.17 -0.51
C VAL A 115 -5.15 -0.44 0.60
N LYS A 116 -5.39 -1.72 0.91
CA LYS A 116 -6.33 -2.12 1.97
C LYS A 116 -5.60 -2.75 3.14
N ARG A 117 -6.15 -2.55 4.34
CA ARG A 117 -5.97 -3.50 5.45
C ARG A 117 -6.78 -4.75 5.13
N TYR A 118 -6.17 -5.73 4.46
CA TYR A 118 -6.82 -7.03 4.27
C TYR A 118 -7.21 -7.60 5.64
N SER A 119 -8.33 -8.33 5.74
CA SER A 119 -8.71 -9.07 6.96
C SER A 119 -9.25 -10.47 6.72
N ASN A 120 -9.58 -10.85 5.48
CA ASN A 120 -10.12 -12.17 5.18
C ASN A 120 -9.33 -12.80 4.02
N LEU A 121 -8.55 -13.81 4.33
CA LEU A 121 -8.03 -14.82 3.41
C LEU A 121 -8.14 -16.12 4.21
N ILE A 122 -8.84 -17.09 3.61
CA ILE A 122 -9.50 -18.27 4.21
C ILE A 122 -10.91 -17.94 4.72
#